data_AF-A0A7S2L517-F1
#
_entry.id   AF-A0A7S2L517-F1
#
_cell.length_a   1.000
_cell.length_b   1.000
_cell.length_c   1.000
_cell.angle_alpha   90.00
_cell.angle_beta   90.00
_cell.angle_gamma   90.00
#
_symmetry.space_group_name_H-M   'P 1'
#
loop_
_entity.id
_entity.type
_entity.pdbx_description
1 polymer ?
#
loop_
_entity_poly.entity_id
_entity_poly.type
_entity_poly.pdbx_seq_one_letter_code
_entity_poly.pdbx_strand_id
1 'polypeptide(L)'
;FMMRIVFILFLFGCTANLLDAFTRIDWSNQDLEELERQWEEGDDPGDLIAPDDEFHKLVEKVQESSRRKLEYFRKGYDTGKYSRQTLEKMETEYSNAGKPAMIFVKLRSEFTEVDGVSTFCQSWSEMIAHDIKCYPIESNDLMVTVAKGWVGKEVHKFLLTRTEVLEVTWNDVTTQANNQRHA
;
A
#
# COMPACT_ATOMS: atom_id res chain seq x y z
N PHE A 1 -39.67 24.87 19.48
CA PHE A 1 -40.05 24.30 20.79
C PHE A 1 -40.99 23.14 20.49
N MET A 2 -40.78 21.85 20.76
CA MET A 2 -39.94 21.10 21.68
C MET A 2 -39.64 19.76 20.95
N MET A 3 -38.40 19.47 20.55
CA MET A 3 -37.95 18.08 20.23
C MET A 3 -36.47 18.06 19.77
N ARG A 4 -35.61 18.85 20.42
CA ARG A 4 -34.16 18.87 20.13
C ARG A 4 -33.26 18.89 21.36
N ILE A 5 -33.80 18.66 22.57
CA ILE A 5 -33.04 18.78 23.82
C ILE A 5 -33.29 17.53 24.67
N VAL A 6 -32.79 16.37 24.24
CA VAL A 6 -32.67 15.19 25.14
C VAL A 6 -31.39 14.38 24.88
N PHE A 7 -30.75 14.46 23.71
CA PHE A 7 -29.59 13.63 23.39
C PHE A 7 -28.21 14.32 23.55
N ILE A 8 -28.11 15.34 24.42
CA ILE A 8 -26.83 16.02 24.74
C ILE A 8 -26.33 15.73 26.17
N LEU A 9 -27.10 15.00 27.00
CA LEU A 9 -26.73 14.73 28.40
C LEU A 9 -26.23 13.31 28.70
N PHE A 10 -25.80 12.55 27.68
CA PHE A 10 -25.13 11.25 27.89
C PHE A 10 -23.66 11.21 27.46
N LEU A 11 -23.08 12.35 27.04
CA LEU A 11 -21.68 12.44 26.59
C LEU A 11 -20.75 13.28 27.49
N PHE A 12 -21.22 13.73 28.65
CA PHE A 12 -20.41 14.48 29.63
C PHE A 12 -20.27 13.77 30.99
N GLY A 13 -20.36 12.43 30.99
CA GLY A 13 -20.32 11.60 32.21
C GLY A 13 -19.13 10.65 32.34
N CYS A 14 -18.13 10.71 31.45
CA CYS A 14 -16.98 9.79 31.44
C CYS A 14 -15.63 10.46 31.14
N THR A 15 -15.41 11.72 31.54
CA THR A 15 -14.13 12.42 31.24
C THR A 15 -13.34 12.89 32.46
N ALA A 16 -13.56 12.31 33.65
CA ALA A 16 -12.85 12.75 34.85
C ALA A 16 -11.90 11.72 35.50
N ASN A 17 -11.89 10.44 35.10
CA ASN A 17 -11.10 9.41 35.81
C ASN A 17 -10.16 8.57 34.93
N LEU A 18 -9.85 9.00 33.70
CA LEU A 18 -8.87 8.32 32.84
C LEU A 18 -7.57 9.12 32.63
N LEU A 19 -7.44 10.29 33.27
CA LEU A 19 -6.19 11.07 33.24
C LEU A 19 -5.27 10.83 34.45
N ASP A 20 -5.72 10.11 35.49
CA ASP A 20 -4.91 9.84 36.70
C ASP A 20 -4.28 8.45 36.74
N ALA A 21 -4.41 7.67 35.65
CA ALA A 21 -3.76 6.36 35.51
C ALA A 21 -2.39 6.43 34.79
N PHE A 22 -1.83 7.63 34.56
CA PHE A 22 -0.39 7.76 34.42
C PHE A 22 0.20 7.76 35.83
N THR A 23 0.35 6.56 36.38
CA THR A 23 1.14 6.35 37.58
C THR A 23 2.47 7.06 37.38
N ARG A 24 2.77 8.04 38.25
CA ARG A 24 4.09 8.62 38.37
C ARG A 24 5.04 7.46 38.62
N ILE A 25 5.78 7.04 37.59
CA ILE A 25 6.80 6.00 37.73
C ILE A 25 7.83 6.56 38.70
N ASP A 26 7.91 5.97 39.88
CA ASP A 26 8.83 6.39 40.92
C ASP A 26 10.21 5.79 40.63
N TRP A 27 11.08 6.60 40.04
CA TRP A 27 12.43 6.21 39.66
C TRP A 27 13.38 6.04 40.86
N SER A 28 12.98 6.46 42.08
CA SER A 28 13.88 6.39 43.24
C SER A 28 14.08 4.98 43.80
N ASN A 29 13.26 4.01 43.40
CA ASN A 29 13.37 2.60 43.81
C ASN A 29 13.89 1.69 42.69
N GLN A 30 14.30 2.23 41.53
CA GLN A 30 14.95 1.41 40.51
C GLN A 30 16.39 1.10 40.91
N ASP A 31 16.73 -0.18 40.78
CA ASP A 31 18.09 -0.66 40.97
C ASP A 31 18.92 -0.32 39.72
N LEU A 32 19.80 0.67 39.86
CA LEU A 32 20.62 1.17 38.76
C LEU A 32 21.69 0.17 38.32
N GLU A 33 22.18 -0.69 39.23
CA GLU A 33 23.19 -1.70 38.90
C GLU A 33 22.57 -2.82 38.04
N GLU A 34 21.35 -3.23 38.37
CA GLU A 34 20.59 -4.19 37.55
C GLU A 34 20.26 -3.63 36.16
N LEU A 35 19.98 -2.33 36.09
CA LEU A 35 19.68 -1.65 34.82
C LEU A 35 20.92 -1.52 33.94
N GLU A 36 22.07 -1.21 34.55
CA GLU A 36 23.38 -1.21 33.87
C GLU A 36 23.74 -2.62 33.38
N ARG A 37 23.47 -3.66 34.18
CA ARG A 37 23.65 -5.07 33.78
C ARG A 37 22.78 -5.45 32.58
N GLN A 38 21.51 -5.06 32.56
CA GLN A 38 20.61 -5.30 31.42
C GLN A 38 21.07 -4.58 30.16
N TRP A 39 21.64 -3.39 30.28
CA TRP A 39 22.22 -2.66 29.14
C TRP A 39 23.52 -3.31 28.63
N GLU A 40 24.35 -3.85 29.52
CA GLU A 40 25.57 -4.58 29.13
C GLU A 40 25.27 -5.96 28.51
N GLU A 41 24.26 -6.67 29.01
CA GLU A 41 23.81 -7.96 28.47
C GLU A 41 23.20 -7.79 27.07
N GLY A 42 22.61 -6.62 26.79
CA GLY A 42 22.02 -6.28 25.50
C GLY A 42 20.71 -7.04 25.24
N ASP A 43 20.00 -6.64 24.18
CA ASP A 43 18.82 -7.36 23.74
C ASP A 43 19.21 -8.68 23.03
N ASP A 44 18.34 -9.69 23.11
CA ASP A 44 18.52 -10.93 22.34
C ASP A 44 18.60 -10.56 20.85
N PRO A 45 19.60 -11.05 20.10
CA PRO A 45 19.70 -10.80 18.66
C PRO A 45 18.44 -11.18 17.87
N GLY A 46 17.56 -12.05 18.41
CA GLY A 46 16.24 -12.31 17.86
C GLY A 46 15.25 -11.14 17.97
N ASP A 47 15.33 -10.34 19.03
CA ASP A 47 14.47 -9.19 19.29
C ASP A 47 14.94 -7.92 18.56
N LEU A 48 16.20 -7.90 18.12
CA LEU A 48 16.76 -6.86 17.26
C LEU A 48 16.37 -7.01 15.78
N ILE A 49 15.61 -8.06 15.41
CA ILE A 49 15.07 -8.20 14.05
C ILE A 49 13.95 -7.18 13.91
N ALA A 50 14.24 -6.06 13.26
CA ALA A 50 13.21 -5.11 12.90
C ALA A 50 12.15 -5.84 12.04
N PRO A 51 10.85 -5.58 12.22
CA PRO A 51 9.81 -6.10 11.32
C PRO A 51 10.12 -5.85 9.83
N ASP A 52 10.87 -4.77 9.55
CA ASP A 52 11.36 -4.42 8.22
C ASP A 52 12.40 -5.41 7.66
N ASP A 53 13.19 -6.10 8.50
CA ASP A 53 14.20 -7.06 8.07
C ASP A 53 13.57 -8.35 7.51
N GLU A 54 12.47 -8.82 8.10
CA GLU A 54 11.72 -9.95 7.55
C GLU A 54 11.10 -9.61 6.20
N PHE A 55 10.55 -8.40 6.07
CA PHE A 55 10.04 -7.90 4.80
C PHE A 55 11.15 -7.79 3.75
N HIS A 56 12.31 -7.26 4.12
CA HIS A 56 13.48 -7.18 3.25
C HIS A 56 13.95 -8.56 2.78
N LYS A 57 14.08 -9.54 3.68
CA LYS A 57 14.42 -10.93 3.34
C LYS A 57 13.40 -11.54 2.37
N LEU A 58 12.11 -11.27 2.57
CA LEU A 58 11.06 -11.74 1.68
C LEU A 58 11.17 -11.10 0.28
N VAL A 59 11.38 -9.78 0.21
CA VAL A 59 11.56 -9.05 -1.05
C VAL A 59 12.79 -9.56 -1.80
N GLU A 60 13.91 -9.74 -1.12
CA GLU A 60 15.15 -10.26 -1.71
C GLU A 60 14.95 -11.67 -2.28
N LYS A 61 14.29 -12.56 -1.53
CA LYS A 61 13.94 -13.91 -2.00
C LYS A 61 13.07 -13.89 -3.25
N VAL A 62 12.09 -12.98 -3.32
CA VAL A 62 11.24 -12.83 -4.51
C VAL A 62 12.04 -12.29 -5.70
N GLN A 63 12.89 -11.30 -5.50
CA GLN A 63 13.77 -10.76 -6.54
C GLN A 63 14.72 -11.84 -7.07
N GLU A 64 15.31 -12.64 -6.19
CA GLU A 64 16.21 -13.72 -6.59
C GLU A 64 15.47 -14.80 -7.39
N SER A 65 14.27 -15.20 -6.94
CA SER A 65 13.44 -16.16 -7.67
C SER A 65 13.05 -15.64 -9.06
N SER A 66 12.81 -14.34 -9.18
CA SER A 66 12.48 -13.65 -10.44
C SER A 66 13.69 -13.61 -11.37
N ARG A 67 14.89 -13.33 -10.83
CA ARG A 67 16.15 -13.34 -11.58
C ARG A 67 16.46 -14.72 -12.14
N ARG A 68 16.29 -15.77 -11.33
CA ARG A 68 16.50 -17.17 -11.75
C ARG A 68 15.53 -17.58 -12.87
N LYS A 69 14.26 -17.21 -12.76
CA LYS A 69 13.26 -17.46 -13.82
C LYS A 69 13.64 -16.71 -15.10
N LEU A 70 14.07 -15.46 -15.00
CA LEU A 70 14.46 -14.69 -16.17
C LEU A 70 15.66 -15.30 -16.90
N GLU A 71 16.65 -15.80 -16.17
CA GLU A 71 17.79 -16.51 -16.75
C GLU A 71 17.38 -17.78 -17.50
N TYR A 72 16.39 -18.52 -16.97
CA TYR A 72 15.78 -19.66 -17.66
C TYR A 72 15.16 -19.25 -19.00
N PHE A 73 14.42 -18.14 -19.05
CA PHE A 73 13.84 -17.63 -20.30
C PHE A 73 14.91 -17.15 -21.30
N ARG A 74 15.98 -16.49 -20.83
CA ARG A 74 17.10 -16.09 -21.68
C ARG A 74 17.77 -17.28 -22.36
N LYS A 75 18.08 -18.35 -21.61
CA LYS A 75 18.61 -19.60 -22.17
C LYS A 75 17.65 -20.24 -23.20
N GLY A 76 16.34 -20.13 -22.95
CA GLY A 76 15.33 -20.57 -23.91
C GLY A 76 15.27 -19.72 -25.19
N TYR A 77 15.54 -18.41 -25.10
CA TYR A 77 15.64 -17.53 -26.27
C TYR A 77 16.88 -17.88 -27.11
N ASP A 78 18.04 -18.08 -26.48
CA ASP A 78 19.29 -18.43 -27.18
C ASP A 78 19.19 -19.76 -27.94
N THR A 79 18.34 -20.67 -27.46
CA THR A 79 18.04 -21.97 -28.09
C THR A 79 16.89 -21.90 -29.10
N GLY A 80 16.31 -20.72 -29.33
CA GLY A 80 15.19 -20.51 -30.27
C GLY A 80 13.82 -21.00 -29.76
N LYS A 81 13.71 -21.40 -28.49
CA LYS A 81 12.46 -21.88 -27.87
C LYS A 81 11.44 -20.76 -27.63
N TYR A 82 11.92 -19.54 -27.43
CA TYR A 82 11.07 -18.38 -27.17
C TYR A 82 11.33 -17.26 -28.19
N SER A 83 10.27 -16.54 -28.54
CA SER A 83 10.39 -15.33 -29.36
C SER A 83 10.96 -14.16 -28.55
N ARG A 84 11.56 -13.19 -29.25
CA ARG A 84 12.06 -11.96 -28.63
C ARG A 84 10.98 -11.20 -27.85
N GLN A 85 9.77 -11.13 -28.41
CA GLN A 85 8.62 -10.49 -27.76
C GLN A 85 8.23 -11.18 -26.44
N THR A 86 8.39 -12.50 -26.37
CA THR A 86 8.14 -13.25 -25.12
C THR A 86 9.18 -12.91 -24.07
N LEU A 87 10.46 -12.80 -24.46
CA LEU A 87 11.55 -12.44 -23.56
C LEU A 87 11.37 -11.02 -23.01
N GLU A 88 11.09 -10.04 -23.87
CA GLU A 88 10.88 -8.64 -23.48
C GLU A 88 9.71 -8.50 -22.48
N LYS A 89 8.62 -9.26 -22.71
CA LYS A 89 7.50 -9.32 -21.77
C LYS A 89 7.92 -9.89 -20.42
N MET A 90 8.69 -10.98 -20.40
CA MET A 90 9.17 -11.60 -19.17
C MET A 90 10.18 -10.70 -18.43
N GLU A 91 11.08 -10.02 -19.15
CA GLU A 91 12.01 -9.03 -18.57
C GLU A 91 11.24 -7.91 -17.87
N THR A 92 10.18 -7.42 -18.49
CA THR A 92 9.31 -6.39 -17.89
C THR A 92 8.55 -6.92 -16.67
N GLU A 93 8.03 -8.15 -16.71
CA GLU A 93 7.30 -8.75 -15.58
C GLU A 93 8.24 -9.04 -14.38
N TYR A 94 9.44 -9.57 -14.62
CA TYR A 94 10.38 -9.93 -13.55
C TYR A 94 11.21 -8.75 -13.03
N SER A 95 11.50 -7.74 -13.84
CA SER A 95 12.19 -6.52 -13.37
C SER A 95 11.34 -5.67 -12.41
N ASN A 96 10.03 -5.84 -12.49
CA ASN A 96 9.05 -5.21 -11.61
C ASN A 96 8.65 -6.08 -10.40
N ALA A 97 9.13 -7.33 -10.34
CA ALA A 97 8.84 -8.22 -9.21
C ALA A 97 9.55 -7.73 -7.94
N GLY A 98 8.77 -7.45 -6.89
CA GLY A 98 9.30 -6.98 -5.60
C GLY A 98 9.59 -5.48 -5.53
N LYS A 99 9.32 -4.72 -6.59
CA LYS A 99 9.33 -3.25 -6.53
C LYS A 99 7.90 -2.75 -6.30
N PRO A 100 7.71 -1.62 -5.59
CA PRO A 100 6.43 -0.96 -5.56
C PRO A 100 6.06 -0.50 -6.99
N ALA A 101 4.80 -0.67 -7.36
CA ALA A 101 4.27 -0.13 -8.61
C ALA A 101 3.54 1.19 -8.34
N MET A 102 3.78 2.18 -9.20
CA MET A 102 3.04 3.44 -9.21
C MET A 102 2.08 3.43 -10.41
N ILE A 103 0.82 3.76 -10.15
CA ILE A 103 -0.24 3.84 -11.14
C ILE A 103 -0.85 5.22 -11.05
N PHE A 104 -0.83 5.97 -12.15
CA PHE A 104 -1.50 7.26 -12.23
C PHE A 104 -2.89 7.07 -12.81
N VAL A 105 -3.89 7.69 -12.18
CA VAL A 105 -5.30 7.55 -12.53
C VAL A 105 -5.88 8.93 -12.73
N LYS A 106 -6.48 9.15 -13.89
CA LYS A 106 -7.23 10.36 -14.20
C LYS A 106 -8.71 10.08 -14.08
N LEU A 107 -9.37 10.84 -13.22
CA LEU A 107 -10.81 10.78 -13.01
C LEU A 107 -11.56 11.68 -13.99
N ARG A 108 -12.83 11.37 -14.22
CA ARG A 108 -13.76 12.24 -14.92
C ARG A 108 -14.16 13.41 -14.02
N SER A 109 -14.16 14.62 -14.55
CA SER A 109 -14.47 15.85 -13.81
C SER A 109 -15.88 15.84 -13.18
N GLU A 110 -16.83 15.13 -13.80
CA GLU A 110 -18.21 15.01 -13.30
C GLU A 110 -18.28 14.41 -11.89
N PHE A 111 -17.33 13.55 -11.51
CA PHE A 111 -17.34 12.84 -10.24
C PHE A 111 -16.52 13.55 -9.15
N THR A 112 -15.55 14.37 -9.56
CA THR A 112 -14.64 15.04 -8.62
C THR A 112 -15.28 16.25 -7.95
N GLU A 113 -16.25 16.89 -8.61
CA GLU A 113 -17.05 17.98 -8.04
C GLU A 113 -18.02 17.50 -6.95
N VAL A 114 -18.50 16.25 -7.04
CA VAL A 114 -19.55 15.72 -6.16
C VAL A 114 -18.98 15.14 -4.87
N ASP A 115 -18.08 14.17 -4.99
CA ASP A 115 -17.61 13.37 -3.85
C ASP A 115 -16.19 13.75 -3.39
N GLY A 116 -15.47 14.54 -4.20
CA GLY A 116 -14.06 14.85 -3.98
C GLY A 116 -13.14 13.65 -4.22
N VAL A 117 -11.90 13.92 -4.61
CA VAL A 117 -10.93 12.87 -4.99
C VAL A 117 -10.55 11.93 -3.82
N SER A 118 -10.57 12.44 -2.58
CA SER A 118 -10.18 11.69 -1.38
C SER A 118 -11.12 10.54 -1.03
N THR A 119 -12.42 10.66 -1.34
CA THR A 119 -13.41 9.63 -1.03
C THR A 119 -13.21 8.40 -1.92
N PHE A 120 -12.87 8.59 -3.20
CA PHE A 120 -12.47 7.51 -4.11
C PHE A 120 -11.23 6.79 -3.59
N CYS A 121 -10.21 7.53 -3.14
CA CYS A 121 -9.02 6.91 -2.56
C CYS A 121 -9.35 6.01 -1.37
N GLN A 122 -10.17 6.50 -0.43
CA GLN A 122 -10.57 5.72 0.73
C GLN A 122 -11.38 4.49 0.32
N SER A 123 -12.43 4.68 -0.49
CA SER A 123 -13.30 3.59 -0.94
C SER A 123 -12.53 2.51 -1.71
N TRP A 124 -11.63 2.90 -2.61
CA TRP A 124 -10.83 1.95 -3.37
C TRP A 124 -9.80 1.23 -2.51
N SER A 125 -9.21 1.90 -1.51
CA SER A 125 -8.31 1.26 -0.55
C SER A 125 -9.00 0.21 0.31
N GLU A 126 -10.30 0.39 0.61
CA GLU A 126 -11.10 -0.60 1.33
C GLU A 126 -11.54 -1.77 0.43
N MET A 127 -11.86 -1.49 -0.84
CA MET A 127 -12.32 -2.52 -1.79
C MET A 127 -11.18 -3.40 -2.31
N ILE A 128 -10.01 -2.81 -2.54
CA ILE A 128 -8.84 -3.54 -3.01
C ILE A 128 -8.16 -4.08 -1.76
N ALA A 129 -8.37 -5.36 -1.43
CA ALA A 129 -7.82 -6.06 -0.25
C ALA A 129 -6.27 -6.20 -0.25
N HIS A 130 -5.57 -5.36 -1.00
CA HIS A 130 -4.12 -5.31 -1.09
C HIS A 130 -3.60 -4.03 -0.44
N ASP A 131 -2.36 -4.04 0.03
CA ASP A 131 -1.62 -2.85 0.48
C ASP A 131 -1.45 -1.86 -0.68
N ILE A 132 -2.50 -1.12 -0.96
CA ILE A 132 -2.50 0.03 -1.85
C ILE A 132 -2.60 1.29 -1.01
N LYS A 133 -1.82 2.29 -1.40
CA LYS A 133 -1.95 3.64 -0.87
C LYS A 133 -2.34 4.55 -2.02
N CYS A 134 -3.31 5.43 -1.77
CA CYS A 134 -3.85 6.32 -2.78
C CYS A 134 -3.61 7.76 -2.35
N TYR A 135 -3.08 8.57 -3.26
CA TYR A 135 -2.68 9.95 -3.01
C TYR A 135 -3.32 10.85 -4.07
N PRO A 136 -4.13 11.84 -3.68
CA PRO A 136 -4.54 12.89 -4.60
C PRO A 136 -3.33 13.75 -4.98
N ILE A 137 -3.12 13.96 -6.29
CA ILE A 137 -2.08 14.85 -6.82
C ILE A 137 -2.71 16.18 -7.27
N GLU A 138 -3.74 16.10 -8.10
CA GLU A 138 -4.48 17.26 -8.62
C GLU A 138 -5.99 17.07 -8.47
N SER A 139 -6.79 18.04 -8.92
CA SER A 139 -8.26 18.01 -8.80
C SER A 139 -8.91 16.78 -9.44
N ASN A 140 -8.28 16.19 -10.46
CA ASN A 140 -8.78 14.99 -11.14
C ASN A 140 -7.76 13.85 -11.19
N ASP A 141 -6.58 14.03 -10.61
CA ASP A 141 -5.47 13.10 -10.78
C ASP A 141 -5.11 12.45 -9.45
N LEU A 142 -4.95 11.13 -9.51
CA LEU A 142 -4.69 10.23 -8.41
C LEU A 142 -3.43 9.42 -8.67
N MET A 143 -2.61 9.21 -7.65
CA MET A 143 -1.54 8.23 -7.67
C MET A 143 -1.86 7.09 -6.72
N VAL A 144 -1.92 5.88 -7.27
CA VAL A 144 -2.06 4.64 -6.51
C VAL A 144 -0.71 3.95 -6.48
N THR A 145 -0.17 3.76 -5.28
CA THR A 145 1.05 2.98 -5.05
C THR A 145 0.69 1.61 -4.52
N VAL A 146 1.23 0.56 -5.15
CA VAL A 146 1.02 -0.83 -4.76
C VAL A 146 2.33 -1.38 -4.23
N ALA A 147 2.36 -1.90 -3.01
CA ALA A 147 3.59 -2.41 -2.40
C ALA A 147 4.25 -3.54 -3.21
N LYS A 148 3.43 -4.36 -3.88
CA LYS A 148 3.85 -5.53 -4.65
C LYS A 148 3.60 -5.30 -6.14
N GLY A 149 4.64 -5.07 -6.93
CA GLY A 149 4.52 -4.74 -8.35
C GLY A 149 3.73 -5.75 -9.19
N TRP A 150 3.75 -7.05 -8.84
CA TRP A 150 2.95 -8.07 -9.54
C TRP A 150 1.43 -7.90 -9.35
N VAL A 151 1.00 -7.30 -8.23
CA VAL A 151 -0.40 -6.96 -7.95
C VAL A 151 -0.84 -5.75 -8.78
N GLY A 152 0.11 -4.93 -9.24
CA GLY A 152 -0.17 -3.74 -10.06
C GLY A 152 -1.02 -4.03 -11.29
N LYS A 153 -0.90 -5.23 -11.90
CA LYS A 153 -1.72 -5.63 -13.05
C LYS A 153 -3.20 -5.82 -12.71
N GLU A 154 -3.48 -6.37 -11.53
CA GLU A 154 -4.85 -6.60 -11.06
C GLU A 154 -5.50 -5.27 -10.66
N VAL A 155 -4.75 -4.42 -9.96
CA VAL A 155 -5.16 -3.04 -9.62
C VAL A 155 -5.43 -2.24 -10.89
N HIS A 156 -4.54 -2.28 -11.87
CA HIS A 156 -4.73 -1.62 -13.16
C HIS A 156 -6.01 -2.07 -13.87
N LYS A 157 -6.28 -3.39 -13.93
CA LYS A 157 -7.52 -3.93 -14.50
C LYS A 157 -8.75 -3.48 -13.73
N PHE A 158 -8.70 -3.53 -12.40
CA PHE A 158 -9.79 -3.07 -11.54
C PHE A 158 -10.11 -1.59 -11.80
N LEU A 159 -9.10 -0.73 -11.86
CA LEU A 159 -9.27 0.70 -12.11
C LEU A 159 -9.92 0.95 -13.47
N LEU A 160 -9.56 0.18 -14.50
CA LEU A 160 -10.20 0.27 -15.81
C LEU A 160 -11.68 -0.18 -15.85
N THR A 161 -12.16 -0.92 -14.85
CA THR A 161 -13.59 -1.27 -14.74
C THR A 161 -14.46 -0.19 -14.09
N ARG A 162 -13.84 0.85 -13.53
CA ARG A 162 -14.53 1.89 -12.78
C ARG A 162 -15.08 2.95 -13.73
N THR A 163 -16.32 3.39 -13.48
CA THR A 163 -17.00 4.35 -14.36
C THR A 163 -16.44 5.76 -14.24
N GLU A 164 -15.99 6.11 -13.04
CA GLU A 164 -15.37 7.37 -12.65
C GLU A 164 -13.97 7.56 -13.27
N VAL A 165 -13.32 6.48 -13.70
CA VAL A 165 -11.98 6.52 -14.31
C VAL A 165 -12.07 6.88 -15.80
N LEU A 166 -11.23 7.82 -16.21
CA LEU A 166 -11.03 8.23 -17.59
C LEU A 166 -9.82 7.51 -18.21
N GLU A 167 -8.69 7.54 -17.50
CA GLU A 167 -7.41 7.08 -17.99
C GLU A 167 -6.58 6.49 -16.84
N VAL A 168 -5.83 5.43 -17.14
CA VAL A 168 -4.89 4.82 -16.20
C VAL A 168 -3.53 4.71 -16.89
N THR A 169 -2.49 5.26 -16.27
CA THR A 169 -1.10 5.18 -16.75
C THR A 169 -0.28 4.30 -15.81
N TRP A 170 0.34 3.25 -16.36
CA TRP A 170 1.17 2.30 -15.63
C TRP A 170 2.41 1.93 -16.47
N ASN A 171 3.60 2.07 -15.89
CA ASN A 171 4.90 1.82 -16.57
C ASN A 171 5.02 2.55 -17.92
N ASP A 172 4.71 3.86 -17.93
CA ASP A 172 4.70 4.72 -19.13
C ASP A 172 3.69 4.31 -20.21
N VAL A 173 2.82 3.33 -19.92
CA VAL A 173 1.74 2.92 -20.81
C VAL A 173 0.43 3.50 -20.31
N THR A 174 -0.15 4.37 -21.13
CA THR A 174 -1.45 4.97 -20.90
C THR A 174 -2.56 4.14 -21.53
N THR A 175 -3.54 3.72 -20.73
CA THR A 175 -4.72 2.99 -21.17
C THR A 175 -5.97 3.81 -20.85
N GLN A 176 -6.79 4.10 -21.88
CA GLN A 176 -8.09 4.74 -21.68
C GLN A 176 -9.13 3.72 -21.19
N ALA A 177 -9.95 4.12 -20.22
CA ALA A 177 -11.05 3.30 -19.74
C ALA A 177 -12.15 3.27 -20.81
N ASN A 178 -12.31 2.11 -21.46
CA ASN A 178 -13.36 1.86 -22.45
C ASN A 178 -14.71 1.63 -21.76
N ASN A 179 -15.24 2.67 -21.13
CA ASN A 179 -16.62 2.68 -20.69
C ASN A 179 -17.50 3.01 -21.90
N GLN A 180 -17.63 2.04 -22.82
CA GLN A 180 -18.69 2.08 -23.81
C GLN A 180 -20.01 2.12 -23.03
N ARG A 181 -20.64 3.29 -23.03
CA ARG A 181 -21.98 3.51 -22.51
C ARG A 181 -22.92 2.61 -23.30
N HIS A 182 -23.11 1.37 -22.86
CA HIS A 182 -24.36 0.67 -23.08
C HIS A 182 -25.40 1.38 -22.20
N ALA A 183 -25.93 2.46 -22.74
CA ALA A 183 -27.15 3.11 -22.26
C ALA A 183 -28.36 2.23 -22.61
#